data_AF-A0A965IN82-F1
#
_entry.id   AF-A0A965IN82-F1
#
_cell.length_a   1.000
_cell.length_b   1.000
_cell.length_c   1.000
_cell.angle_alpha   90.00
_cell.angle_beta   90.00
_cell.angle_gamma   90.00
#
_symmetry.space_group_name_H-M   'P 1'
#
loop_
_entity.id
_entity.type
_entity.pdbx_description
1 polymer ?
#
loop_
_entity_poly.entity_id
_entity_poly.type
_entity_poly.pdbx_seq_one_letter_code
_entity_poly.pdbx_strand_id
1 'polypeptide(L)'
;NLMMPHDANEMRLGVLDFQDAVYGPITYDIASLMRDAFLSWEEDFVLEITIRYWERARKLGLMDFDGWSQDFGAFWRAVEWMGLQRHLKVAGIFARLTLRDGKDKYLADAPRFIQYIRHTASRYAELTPLLRLMDTLEGTHPEMSLAYPRPSAPLGVKP
;
A
#
# COMPACT_ATOMS: atom_id res chain seq x y z
N ASN A 1 1.34 -16.19 -9.90
CA ASN A 1 0.20 -16.91 -10.52
C ASN A 1 -0.05 -16.54 -11.97
N LEU A 2 0.92 -15.92 -12.65
CA LEU A 2 0.84 -15.62 -14.09
C LEU A 2 1.95 -16.37 -14.80
N MET A 3 1.64 -16.95 -15.96
CA MET A 3 2.57 -17.72 -16.78
C MET A 3 2.66 -17.10 -18.17
N MET A 4 3.89 -16.92 -18.65
CA MET A 4 4.14 -16.49 -20.02
C MET A 4 3.72 -17.59 -20.99
N PRO A 5 3.09 -17.24 -22.13
CA PRO A 5 2.75 -18.23 -23.14
C PRO A 5 4.01 -18.85 -23.74
N HIS A 6 3.89 -20.10 -24.18
CA HIS A 6 5.00 -20.83 -24.81
C HIS A 6 5.26 -20.37 -26.25
N ASP A 7 4.22 -19.93 -26.96
CA ASP A 7 4.35 -19.29 -28.28
C ASP A 7 4.57 -17.79 -28.09
N ALA A 8 5.67 -17.27 -28.65
CA ALA A 8 6.00 -15.85 -28.59
C ALA A 8 5.01 -14.95 -29.35
N ASN A 9 4.19 -15.52 -30.23
CA ASN A 9 3.12 -14.79 -30.91
C ASN A 9 1.82 -14.70 -30.10
N GLU A 10 1.70 -15.48 -29.02
CA GLU A 10 0.57 -15.41 -28.11
C GLU A 10 0.82 -14.31 -27.07
N MET A 11 -0.17 -13.44 -26.87
CA MET A 11 -0.06 -12.29 -25.96
C MET A 11 -0.84 -12.48 -24.66
N ARG A 12 -1.67 -13.53 -24.55
CA ARG A 12 -2.46 -13.83 -23.35
C ARG A 12 -1.61 -14.58 -22.33
N LEU A 13 -1.63 -14.09 -21.10
CA LEU A 13 -1.01 -14.76 -19.97
C LEU A 13 -1.88 -15.92 -19.50
N GLY A 14 -1.24 -17.01 -19.10
CA GLY A 14 -1.91 -18.06 -18.33
C GLY A 14 -2.13 -17.61 -16.89
N VAL A 15 -3.31 -17.87 -16.33
CA VAL A 15 -3.61 -17.63 -14.91
C VAL A 15 -3.68 -18.99 -14.20
N LEU A 16 -2.95 -19.12 -13.11
CA LEU A 16 -2.88 -20.35 -12.29
C LEU A 16 -3.43 -20.11 -10.88
N ASP A 17 -3.61 -21.19 -10.12
CA ASP A 17 -3.98 -21.17 -8.71
C ASP A 17 -5.31 -20.46 -8.38
N PHE A 18 -6.33 -20.61 -9.24
CA PHE A 18 -7.65 -19.98 -9.09
C PHE A 18 -8.71 -20.86 -8.36
N GLN A 19 -8.34 -22.05 -7.91
CA GLN A 19 -9.26 -22.99 -7.23
C GLN A 19 -9.85 -22.44 -5.92
N ASP A 20 -9.14 -21.52 -5.26
CA ASP A 20 -9.57 -20.88 -4.01
C ASP A 20 -10.12 -19.45 -4.26
N ALA A 21 -10.51 -19.13 -5.50
CA ALA A 21 -11.08 -17.84 -5.84
C ALA A 21 -12.39 -17.59 -5.08
N VAL A 22 -12.57 -16.37 -4.59
CA VAL A 22 -13.73 -15.95 -3.81
C VAL A 22 -14.29 -14.64 -4.35
N TYR A 23 -15.56 -14.36 -4.04
CA TYR A 23 -16.15 -13.05 -4.27
C TYR A 23 -15.54 -12.01 -3.34
N GLY A 24 -15.09 -10.90 -3.91
CA GLY A 24 -14.52 -9.78 -3.18
C GLY A 24 -14.62 -8.49 -3.97
N PRO A 25 -14.13 -7.38 -3.40
CA PRO A 25 -14.10 -6.11 -4.11
C PRO A 25 -13.25 -6.21 -5.38
N ILE A 26 -13.71 -5.56 -6.45
CA ILE A 26 -12.99 -5.51 -7.73
C ILE A 26 -11.56 -4.94 -7.61
N THR A 27 -11.31 -4.15 -6.55
CA THR A 27 -9.98 -3.61 -6.23
C THR A 27 -8.98 -4.69 -5.78
N TYR A 28 -9.44 -5.86 -5.36
CA TYR A 28 -8.59 -6.92 -4.81
C TYR A 28 -7.57 -7.42 -5.83
N ASP A 29 -8.01 -7.73 -7.05
CA ASP A 29 -7.16 -8.31 -8.08
C ASP A 29 -6.09 -7.32 -8.54
N ILE A 30 -6.48 -6.07 -8.83
CA ILE A 30 -5.52 -5.04 -9.26
C ILE A 30 -4.54 -4.67 -8.14
N ALA A 31 -5.01 -4.59 -6.88
CA ALA A 31 -4.13 -4.39 -5.74
C ALA A 31 -3.16 -5.56 -5.56
N SER A 32 -3.60 -6.80 -5.81
CA SER A 32 -2.75 -7.98 -5.70
C SER A 32 -1.62 -8.02 -6.73
N LEU A 33 -1.84 -7.45 -7.92
CA LEU A 33 -0.85 -7.38 -8.99
C LEU A 33 0.11 -6.21 -8.82
N MET A 34 -0.42 -5.03 -8.50
CA MET A 34 0.35 -3.78 -8.52
C MET A 34 0.98 -3.43 -7.16
N ARG A 35 0.45 -3.99 -6.07
CA ARG A 35 0.97 -3.83 -4.71
C ARG A 35 1.36 -5.20 -4.16
N ASP A 36 2.16 -5.92 -4.95
CA ASP A 36 2.66 -7.25 -4.62
C ASP A 36 3.66 -7.20 -3.45
N ALA A 37 3.68 -8.26 -2.64
CA ALA A 37 4.51 -8.32 -1.44
C ALA A 37 6.00 -8.59 -1.72
N PHE A 38 6.34 -9.08 -2.92
CA PHE A 38 7.68 -9.52 -3.31
C PHE A 38 8.29 -8.65 -4.39
N LEU A 39 7.47 -7.92 -5.15
CA LEU A 39 7.91 -7.04 -6.23
C LEU A 39 7.36 -5.62 -6.05
N SER A 40 8.23 -4.64 -6.26
CA SER A 40 7.87 -3.23 -6.23
C SER A 40 8.02 -2.62 -7.62
N TRP A 41 7.00 -1.86 -8.02
CA TRP A 41 6.93 -1.15 -9.29
C TRP A 41 7.03 0.36 -9.05
N GLU A 42 7.52 1.09 -10.05
CA GLU A 42 7.45 2.55 -10.05
C GLU A 42 5.99 3.04 -10.03
N GLU A 43 5.74 4.16 -9.33
CA GLU A 43 4.38 4.66 -9.10
C GLU A 43 3.66 4.99 -10.40
N ASP A 44 4.35 5.57 -11.38
CA ASP A 44 3.79 5.90 -12.70
C ASP A 44 3.26 4.65 -13.42
N PHE A 45 4.00 3.53 -13.34
CA PHE A 45 3.57 2.27 -13.93
C PHE A 45 2.34 1.70 -13.21
N VAL A 46 2.33 1.76 -11.87
CA VAL A 46 1.18 1.32 -11.07
C VAL A 46 -0.06 2.13 -11.43
N LEU A 47 0.05 3.45 -11.52
CA LEU A 47 -1.04 4.34 -11.89
C LEU A 47 -1.54 4.04 -13.30
N GLU A 48 -0.65 3.92 -14.27
CA GLU A 48 -1.00 3.62 -15.66
C GLU A 48 -1.80 2.32 -15.79
N ILE A 49 -1.31 1.23 -15.20
CA ILE A 49 -2.00 -0.07 -15.25
C ILE A 49 -3.34 -0.01 -14.52
N THR A 50 -3.40 0.70 -13.39
CA THR A 50 -4.64 0.85 -12.61
C THR A 50 -5.69 1.69 -13.35
N ILE A 51 -5.29 2.73 -14.10
CA ILE A 51 -6.18 3.51 -14.97
C ILE A 51 -6.74 2.64 -16.08
N ARG A 52 -5.89 1.87 -16.77
CA ARG A 52 -6.33 0.95 -17.85
C ARG A 52 -7.33 -0.08 -17.32
N TYR A 53 -7.06 -0.64 -16.14
CA TYR A 53 -7.98 -1.53 -15.45
C TYR A 53 -9.31 -0.84 -15.15
N TRP A 54 -9.25 0.37 -14.56
CA TRP A 54 -10.41 1.16 -14.18
C TRP A 54 -11.33 1.45 -15.37
N GLU A 55 -10.77 1.95 -16.47
CA GLU A 55 -11.53 2.26 -17.67
C GLU A 55 -12.23 1.04 -18.26
N ARG A 56 -11.56 -0.12 -18.27
CA ARG A 56 -12.09 -1.36 -18.82
C ARG A 56 -13.23 -1.88 -17.95
N ALA A 57 -13.03 -1.98 -16.64
CA ALA A 57 -14.06 -2.47 -15.72
C ALA A 57 -15.26 -1.52 -15.65
N ARG A 58 -15.05 -0.20 -15.73
CA ARG A 58 -16.13 0.79 -15.87
C ARG A 58 -16.96 0.56 -17.13
N LYS A 59 -16.33 0.40 -18.30
CA LYS A 59 -17.03 0.15 -19.58
C LYS A 59 -17.84 -1.15 -19.56
N LEU A 60 -17.44 -2.13 -18.74
CA LEU A 60 -18.13 -3.39 -18.54
C LEU A 60 -19.23 -3.34 -17.45
N GLY A 61 -19.43 -2.17 -16.81
CA GLY A 61 -20.44 -2.02 -15.75
C GLY A 61 -20.07 -2.69 -14.43
N LEU A 62 -18.79 -3.00 -14.19
CA LEU A 62 -18.32 -3.73 -13.01
C LEU A 62 -18.04 -2.82 -11.79
N MET A 63 -18.32 -1.52 -11.89
CA MET A 63 -17.96 -0.48 -10.90
C MET A 63 -19.17 0.26 -10.33
N ASP A 64 -20.27 -0.45 -10.09
CA ASP A 64 -21.52 0.13 -9.59
C ASP A 64 -21.54 0.30 -8.05
N PHE A 65 -20.39 0.59 -7.46
CA PHE A 65 -20.24 0.76 -6.02
C PHE A 65 -19.57 2.10 -5.72
N ASP A 66 -20.14 2.84 -4.77
CA ASP A 66 -19.53 4.02 -4.11
C ASP A 66 -18.97 5.09 -5.07
N GLY A 67 -19.65 5.30 -6.20
CA GLY A 67 -19.26 6.30 -7.20
C GLY A 67 -17.95 6.01 -7.96
N TRP A 68 -17.36 4.83 -7.79
CA TRP A 68 -16.05 4.50 -8.38
C TRP A 68 -16.04 4.54 -9.90
N SER A 69 -17.17 4.30 -10.55
CA SER A 69 -17.29 4.47 -12.01
C SER A 69 -17.13 5.92 -12.47
N GLN A 70 -17.39 6.90 -11.61
CA GLN A 70 -17.40 8.32 -11.96
C GLN A 70 -16.15 9.05 -11.49
N ASP A 71 -15.52 8.57 -10.42
CA ASP A 71 -14.34 9.17 -9.81
C ASP A 71 -13.19 8.16 -9.69
N PHE A 72 -12.14 8.37 -10.49
CA PHE A 72 -10.92 7.58 -10.40
C PHE A 72 -10.21 7.78 -9.06
N GLY A 73 -10.28 8.95 -8.44
CA GLY A 73 -9.65 9.22 -7.14
C GLY A 73 -10.26 8.38 -6.02
N ALA A 74 -11.59 8.23 -6.00
CA ALA A 74 -12.29 7.32 -5.11
C ALA A 74 -11.89 5.85 -5.34
N PHE A 75 -11.86 5.41 -6.60
CA PHE A 75 -11.41 4.06 -6.94
C PHE A 75 -9.95 3.80 -6.55
N TRP A 76 -9.06 4.75 -6.86
CA TRP A 76 -7.64 4.68 -6.52
C TRP A 76 -7.43 4.57 -5.00
N ARG A 77 -8.15 5.38 -4.21
CA ARG A 77 -8.16 5.26 -2.75
C ARG A 77 -8.55 3.86 -2.28
N ALA A 78 -9.59 3.29 -2.87
CA ALA A 78 -10.02 1.93 -2.54
C ALA A 78 -8.97 0.86 -2.91
N VAL A 79 -8.23 1.06 -4.01
CA VAL A 79 -7.08 0.20 -4.39
C VAL A 79 -5.94 0.33 -3.37
N GLU A 80 -5.59 1.55 -2.95
CA GLU A 80 -4.54 1.76 -1.95
C GLU A 80 -4.91 1.14 -0.60
N TRP A 81 -6.16 1.30 -0.16
CA TRP A 81 -6.65 0.73 1.09
C TRP A 81 -6.72 -0.81 1.03
N MET A 82 -7.09 -1.37 -0.12
CA MET A 82 -7.03 -2.81 -0.36
C MET A 82 -5.60 -3.34 -0.29
N GLY A 83 -4.65 -2.62 -0.92
CA GLY A 83 -3.23 -2.89 -0.80
C GLY A 83 -2.78 -2.88 0.67
N LEU A 84 -3.15 -1.86 1.43
CA LEU A 84 -2.83 -1.75 2.85
C LEU A 84 -3.36 -2.94 3.66
N GLN A 85 -4.63 -3.30 3.47
CA GLN A 85 -5.25 -4.44 4.16
C GLN A 85 -4.49 -5.74 3.88
N ARG A 86 -4.08 -5.96 2.63
CA ARG A 86 -3.30 -7.13 2.22
C ARG A 86 -1.92 -7.16 2.88
N HIS A 87 -1.22 -6.03 2.92
CA HIS A 87 0.09 -5.93 3.57
C HIS A 87 0.00 -6.16 5.08
N LEU A 88 -1.02 -5.63 5.75
CA LEU A 88 -1.26 -5.90 7.18
C LEU A 88 -1.53 -7.40 7.42
N LYS A 89 -2.31 -8.05 6.55
CA LYS A 89 -2.53 -9.50 6.62
C LYS A 89 -1.23 -10.29 6.46
N VAL A 90 -0.39 -9.93 5.48
CA VAL A 90 0.93 -10.57 5.26
C VAL A 90 1.85 -10.37 6.46
N ALA A 91 1.93 -9.15 7.00
CA ALA A 91 2.72 -8.86 8.19
C ALA A 91 2.29 -9.73 9.38
N GLY A 92 0.98 -9.90 9.61
CA GLY A 92 0.46 -10.79 10.64
C GLY A 92 0.80 -12.28 10.40
N ILE A 93 0.76 -12.73 9.14
CA ILE A 93 1.15 -14.10 8.78
C ILE A 93 2.63 -14.33 9.07
N PHE A 94 3.51 -13.37 8.73
CA PHE A 94 4.94 -13.49 8.94
C PHE A 94 5.31 -13.41 10.41
N ALA A 95 4.67 -12.52 11.18
CA ALA A 95 4.80 -12.48 12.63
C ALA A 95 4.45 -13.84 13.25
N ARG A 96 3.34 -14.46 12.83
CA ARG A 96 2.95 -15.81 13.29
C ARG A 96 3.98 -16.87 12.89
N LEU A 97 4.43 -16.88 11.64
CA LEU A 97 5.42 -17.86 11.15
C LEU A 97 6.77 -17.75 11.89
N THR A 98 7.14 -16.54 12.29
CA THR A 98 8.38 -16.29 13.02
C THR A 98 8.22 -16.68 14.49
N LEU A 99 7.29 -16.04 15.20
CA LEU A 99 7.17 -16.16 16.66
C LEU A 99 6.67 -17.53 17.13
N ARG A 100 5.80 -18.17 16.34
CA ARG A 100 5.19 -19.47 16.70
C ARG A 100 5.87 -20.63 16.00
N ASP A 101 6.17 -20.49 14.70
CA ASP A 101 6.62 -21.60 13.87
C ASP A 101 8.15 -21.64 13.68
N GLY A 102 8.90 -20.70 14.27
CA GLY A 102 10.36 -20.67 14.28
C GLY A 102 10.99 -20.43 12.89
N LYS A 103 10.27 -19.77 11.98
CA LYS A 103 10.71 -19.54 10.60
C LYS A 103 11.25 -18.12 10.41
N ASP A 104 12.43 -17.84 10.96
CA ASP A 104 13.02 -16.49 11.01
C ASP A 104 13.24 -15.83 9.64
N LYS A 105 13.37 -16.63 8.57
CA LYS A 105 13.55 -16.12 7.20
C LYS A 105 12.45 -15.17 6.73
N TYR A 106 11.24 -15.24 7.29
CA TYR A 106 10.13 -14.37 6.89
C TYR A 106 10.24 -12.94 7.44
N LEU A 107 11.12 -12.69 8.41
CA LEU A 107 11.44 -11.32 8.83
C LEU A 107 12.29 -10.55 7.81
N ALA A 108 12.99 -11.25 6.90
CA ALA A 108 13.85 -10.61 5.92
C ALA A 108 13.07 -9.68 4.97
N ASP A 109 11.81 -10.01 4.69
CA ASP A 109 10.92 -9.23 3.83
C ASP A 109 10.19 -8.10 4.58
N ALA A 110 10.41 -7.97 5.90
CA ALA A 110 9.75 -6.99 6.75
C ALA A 110 9.88 -5.52 6.35
N PRO A 111 11.07 -5.05 6.00
CA PRO A 111 11.23 -3.66 5.60
C PRO A 111 10.31 -3.25 4.44
N ARG A 112 10.05 -4.14 3.48
CA ARG A 112 9.26 -3.82 2.29
C ARG A 112 7.78 -3.59 2.60
N PHE A 113 7.15 -4.50 3.32
CA PHE A 113 5.72 -4.33 3.65
C PHE A 113 5.49 -3.18 4.62
N ILE A 114 6.43 -2.94 5.53
CA ILE A 114 6.40 -1.79 6.42
C ILE A 114 6.46 -0.48 5.61
N GLN A 115 7.32 -0.39 4.60
CA GLN A 115 7.36 0.76 3.69
C GLN A 115 6.03 0.96 2.93
N TYR A 116 5.40 -0.09 2.42
CA TYR A 116 4.09 0.03 1.76
C TYR A 116 2.99 0.52 2.72
N ILE A 117 2.97 -0.01 3.94
CA ILE A 117 2.03 0.39 4.99
C ILE A 117 2.22 1.88 5.31
N ARG A 118 3.47 2.32 5.52
CA ARG A 118 3.80 3.72 5.82
C ARG A 118 3.45 4.65 4.66
N HIS A 119 3.82 4.30 3.44
CA HIS A 119 3.53 5.10 2.24
C HIS A 119 2.01 5.32 2.07
N THR A 120 1.21 4.27 2.28
CA THR A 120 -0.25 4.41 2.19
C THR A 120 -0.78 5.22 3.37
N ALA A 121 -0.32 4.96 4.59
CA ALA A 121 -0.79 5.64 5.79
C ALA A 121 -0.46 7.15 5.81
N SER A 122 0.62 7.59 5.15
CA SER A 122 0.98 9.00 5.05
C SER A 122 0.16 9.80 4.05
N ARG A 123 -0.52 9.14 3.10
CA ARG A 123 -1.35 9.78 2.06
C ARG A 123 -2.76 10.13 2.53
N TYR A 124 -3.27 9.46 3.56
CA TYR A 124 -4.67 9.55 3.97
C TYR A 124 -4.79 9.98 5.43
N ALA A 125 -5.51 11.08 5.67
CA ALA A 125 -5.71 11.60 7.01
C ALA A 125 -6.39 10.57 7.94
N GLU A 126 -7.29 9.76 7.37
CA GLU A 126 -7.99 8.66 8.04
C GLU A 126 -7.03 7.59 8.61
N LEU A 127 -5.83 7.48 8.03
CA LEU A 127 -4.80 6.51 8.42
C LEU A 127 -3.73 7.10 9.34
N THR A 128 -3.88 8.36 9.77
CA THR A 128 -2.96 9.01 10.74
C THR A 128 -2.72 8.17 12.00
N PRO A 129 -3.72 7.53 12.63
CA PRO A 129 -3.48 6.68 13.80
C PRO A 129 -2.53 5.51 13.51
N LEU A 130 -2.67 4.91 12.33
CA LEU A 130 -1.79 3.84 11.88
C LEU A 130 -0.37 4.36 11.64
N LEU A 131 -0.21 5.51 10.97
CA LEU A 131 1.11 6.11 10.76
C LEU A 131 1.85 6.37 12.09
N ARG A 132 1.14 6.92 13.09
CA ARG A 132 1.70 7.15 14.44
C ARG A 132 2.12 5.86 15.13
N LEU A 133 1.36 4.78 14.94
CA LEU A 133 1.74 3.46 15.45
C LEU A 133 3.05 2.99 14.81
N MET A 134 3.18 3.13 13.49
CA MET A 134 4.40 2.77 12.77
C MET A 134 5.60 3.58 13.26
N ASP A 135 5.44 4.89 13.45
CA ASP A 135 6.49 5.78 13.99
C ASP A 135 6.97 5.33 15.38
N THR A 136 6.04 4.92 16.23
CA THR A 136 6.35 4.41 17.58
C THR A 136 7.11 3.10 17.51
N LEU A 137 6.76 2.20 16.58
CA LEU A 137 7.38 0.89 16.42
C LEU A 137 8.81 0.97 15.84
N GLU A 138 9.07 1.95 14.97
CA GLU A 138 10.39 2.16 14.35
C GLU A 138 11.30 3.09 15.16
N GLY A 139 10.79 3.75 16.21
CA GLY A 139 11.53 4.73 16.98
C GLY A 139 11.78 6.05 16.23
N THR A 140 11.10 6.28 15.10
CA THR A 140 11.13 7.55 14.37
C THR A 140 10.17 8.54 15.02
N HIS A 141 10.65 9.30 15.99
CA HIS A 141 9.93 10.48 16.46
C HIS A 141 10.22 11.66 15.52
N PRO A 142 9.20 12.34 14.96
CA PRO A 142 9.45 13.59 14.28
C PRO A 142 10.05 14.57 15.29
N GLU A 143 11.25 15.09 15.01
CA GLU A 143 11.75 16.25 15.74
C GLU A 143 10.73 17.37 15.53
N MET A 144 9.92 17.64 16.56
CA MET A 144 9.07 18.81 16.59
C MET A 144 9.96 20.04 16.67
N SER A 145 10.42 20.55 15.53
CA SER A 145 10.97 21.89 15.42
C SER A 145 9.81 22.88 15.56
N LEU A 146 9.35 23.05 16.80
CA LEU A 146 8.51 24.17 17.16
C LEU A 146 9.45 25.38 17.22
N ALA A 147 9.57 26.10 16.11
CA ALA A 147 10.23 27.39 16.06
C ALA A 147 9.44 28.39 16.92
N TYR A 148 9.64 28.32 18.24
CA TYR A 148 9.23 29.37 19.16
C TYR A 148 10.26 30.50 19.02
N PRO A 149 9.87 31.73 18.63
CA PRO A 149 10.78 32.86 18.73
C PRO A 149 11.08 33.06 20.20
N ARG A 150 12.35 32.92 20.61
CA ARG A 150 12.78 33.33 21.94
C ARG A 150 12.54 34.83 22.07
N PRO A 151 11.84 35.33 23.10
CA PRO A 151 11.79 36.76 23.34
C PRO A 151 13.21 37.27 23.57
N SER A 152 13.62 38.27 22.80
CA SER A 152 14.91 38.96 22.93
C SER A 152 15.04 39.52 24.35
N ALA A 153 16.08 39.07 25.08
CA ALA A 153 16.40 39.59 26.40
C ALA A 153 16.76 41.10 26.32
N PRO A 154 16.38 41.91 27.32
CA PRO A 154 16.66 43.34 27.32
C PRO A 154 18.16 43.63 27.45
N LEU A 155 18.63 44.61 26.68
CA LEU A 155 20.00 45.11 26.70
C LEU A 155 20.37 45.62 28.10
N GLY A 156 21.30 44.94 28.75
CA GLY A 156 21.90 45.38 30.01
C GLY A 156 22.76 46.61 29.80
N VAL A 157 22.40 47.70 30.48
CA VAL A 157 23.21 48.91 30.67
C VAL A 157 24.43 48.54 31.52
N LYS A 158 25.64 48.79 31.03
CA LYS A 158 26.86 48.76 31.84
C LYS A 158 27.12 50.15 32.45
N PRO A 159 27.71 50.22 33.66
CA PRO A 159 28.03 51.47 34.34
C PRO A 159 29.11 52.28 33.64
#